data_AF-A0A358SMZ1-F1
#
_entry.id   AF-A0A358SMZ1-F1
#
_cell.length_a   1.000
_cell.length_b   1.000
_cell.length_c   1.000
_cell.angle_alpha   90.00
_cell.angle_beta   90.00
_cell.angle_gamma   90.00
#
_symmetry.space_group_name_H-M   'P 1'
#
loop_
_entity.id
_entity.type
_entity.pdbx_description
1 polymer ?
#
loop_
_entity_poly.entity_id
_entity_poly.type
_entity_poly.pdbx_seq_one_letter_code
_entity_poly.pdbx_strand_id
1 'polypeptide(L)'
;MVSDEQVHGVGDRPFFRVALNLPHAGRIARRIVLLLTARGAPVGTEAASARRVALELMEFLDPCLDSDENPPGEEGELLRDHAAALGRRLVGHIERGGFGNDRLGQCVRNLFECLELGREGADISLRAGEDPRSFQRPA
;
A
#
# COMPACT_ATOMS: atom_id res chain seq x y z
N MET A 1 28.11 -4.07 28.67
CA MET A 1 27.29 -3.00 28.09
C MET A 1 26.38 -3.67 27.10
N VAL A 2 25.16 -3.98 27.55
CA VAL A 2 24.13 -4.58 26.69
C VAL A 2 23.45 -3.38 26.04
N SER A 3 23.64 -3.22 24.73
CA SER A 3 22.97 -2.16 23.97
C SER A 3 21.48 -2.46 23.93
N ASP A 4 20.67 -1.51 24.39
CA ASP A 4 19.22 -1.53 24.26
C ASP A 4 18.84 -1.68 22.79
N GLU A 5 18.34 -2.86 22.41
CA GLU A 5 17.46 -3.01 21.26
C GLU A 5 16.21 -2.19 21.56
N GLN A 6 16.18 -0.95 21.06
CA GLN A 6 14.93 -0.18 21.00
C GLN A 6 13.98 -0.89 20.05
N VAL A 7 13.16 -1.77 20.62
CA VAL A 7 11.95 -2.32 20.01
C VAL A 7 11.05 -1.13 19.71
N HIS A 8 11.17 -0.55 18.52
CA HIS A 8 10.25 0.47 18.04
C HIS A 8 8.88 -0.18 17.91
N GLY A 9 7.96 0.22 18.79
CA GLY A 9 6.59 -0.26 18.81
C GLY A 9 5.90 0.02 17.47
N VAL A 10 4.92 -0.82 17.14
CA VAL A 10 3.93 -0.53 16.09
C VAL A 10 3.32 0.85 16.42
N GLY A 11 3.48 1.83 15.54
CA GLY A 11 2.98 3.19 15.74
C GLY A 11 4.02 4.31 15.86
N ASP A 12 5.31 4.05 16.14
CA ASP A 12 6.32 5.12 16.32
C ASP A 12 7.17 5.40 15.06
N ARG A 13 6.90 4.72 13.94
CA ARG A 13 7.66 4.89 12.72
C ARG A 13 7.39 6.27 12.07
N PRO A 14 8.42 6.99 11.61
CA PRO A 14 8.23 8.17 10.77
C PRO A 14 7.34 7.86 9.56
N PHE A 15 6.53 8.82 9.15
CA PHE A 15 5.64 8.70 7.99
C PHE A 15 5.44 10.05 7.31
N PHE A 16 5.17 10.04 6.01
CA PHE A 16 4.77 11.25 5.29
C PHE A 16 3.31 11.59 5.59
N ARG A 17 3.06 12.87 5.89
CA ARG A 17 1.70 13.42 5.94
C ARG A 17 1.35 13.99 4.58
N VAL A 18 0.55 13.25 3.83
CA VAL A 18 0.08 13.64 2.50
C VAL A 18 -1.44 13.78 2.59
N ALA A 19 -1.98 14.85 2.00
CA ALA A 19 -3.42 15.00 1.89
C ALA A 19 -4.00 13.89 1.00
N LEU A 20 -5.29 13.57 1.19
CA LEU A 20 -5.98 12.59 0.34
C LEU A 20 -5.74 12.88 -1.14
N ASN A 21 -5.39 11.85 -1.90
CA ASN A 21 -5.08 11.90 -3.33
C ASN A 21 -5.49 10.59 -4.01
N LEU A 22 -6.79 10.42 -4.22
CA LEU A 22 -7.40 9.27 -4.88
C LEU A 22 -6.93 9.10 -6.34
N PRO A 23 -6.74 10.17 -7.15
CA PRO A 23 -6.15 10.02 -8.49
C PRO A 23 -4.74 9.44 -8.46
N HIS A 24 -3.91 9.80 -7.48
CA HIS A 24 -2.59 9.18 -7.33
C HIS A 24 -2.68 7.76 -6.77
N ALA A 25 -3.58 7.50 -5.82
CA ALA A 25 -3.84 6.15 -5.31
C ALA A 25 -4.18 5.17 -6.42
N GLY A 26 -5.02 5.56 -7.40
CA GLY A 26 -5.35 4.72 -8.56
C GLY A 26 -4.12 4.41 -9.42
N ARG A 27 -3.20 5.37 -9.60
CA ARG A 27 -1.94 5.16 -10.36
C ARG A 27 -1.04 4.17 -9.65
N ILE A 28 -1.00 4.22 -8.31
CA ILE A 28 -0.29 3.24 -7.50
C ILE A 28 -0.95 1.86 -7.59
N ALA A 29 -2.28 1.76 -7.56
CA ALA A 29 -3.00 0.50 -7.75
C ALA A 29 -2.66 -0.17 -9.09
N ARG A 30 -2.66 0.59 -10.19
CA ARG A 30 -2.19 0.11 -11.51
C ARG A 30 -0.75 -0.43 -11.45
N ARG A 31 0.16 0.28 -10.75
CA ARG A 31 1.55 -0.17 -10.59
C ARG A 31 1.65 -1.48 -9.81
N ILE A 32 0.85 -1.65 -8.75
CA ILE A 32 0.79 -2.90 -7.97
C ILE A 32 0.36 -4.08 -8.86
N VAL A 33 -0.68 -3.91 -9.68
CA VAL A 33 -1.14 -4.94 -10.62
C VAL A 33 -0.02 -5.36 -11.58
N LEU A 34 0.71 -4.40 -12.13
CA LEU A 34 1.84 -4.68 -13.04
C LEU A 34 2.95 -5.48 -12.34
N LEU A 35 3.27 -5.17 -11.07
CA LEU A 35 4.28 -5.90 -10.31
C LEU A 35 3.85 -7.34 -10.01
N LEU A 36 2.57 -7.56 -9.71
CA LEU A 36 2.03 -8.90 -9.39
C LEU A 36 1.78 -9.78 -10.62
N THR A 37 1.89 -9.21 -11.83
CA THR A 37 1.69 -9.92 -13.12
C THR A 37 2.94 -9.95 -13.99
N ALA A 38 4.03 -9.32 -13.56
CA ALA A 38 5.30 -9.29 -14.29
C ALA A 38 5.89 -10.70 -14.50
N ARG A 39 6.84 -10.81 -15.45
CA ARG A 39 7.58 -12.06 -15.66
C ARG A 39 8.32 -12.45 -14.37
N GLY A 40 8.14 -13.70 -13.92
CA GLY A 40 8.65 -14.15 -12.62
C GLY A 40 7.72 -13.80 -11.45
N ALA A 41 6.48 -13.39 -11.74
CA ALA A 41 5.49 -13.09 -10.71
C ALA A 41 5.25 -14.28 -9.76
N PRO A 42 4.86 -13.97 -8.51
CA PRO A 42 4.50 -15.00 -7.54
C PRO A 42 3.39 -15.93 -8.05
N VAL A 43 3.52 -17.22 -7.75
CA VAL A 43 2.55 -18.26 -8.09
C VAL A 43 1.91 -18.84 -6.82
N GLY A 44 0.79 -19.53 -6.97
CA GLY A 44 0.03 -20.11 -5.86
C GLY A 44 -1.22 -19.32 -5.47
N THR A 45 -1.95 -19.84 -4.47
CA THR A 45 -3.28 -19.37 -4.08
C THR A 45 -3.28 -17.95 -3.53
N GLU A 46 -2.32 -17.62 -2.66
CA GLU A 46 -2.20 -16.27 -2.10
C GLU A 46 -1.80 -15.26 -3.18
N ALA A 47 -0.92 -15.63 -4.10
CA ALA A 47 -0.54 -14.78 -5.23
C ALA A 47 -1.72 -14.52 -6.19
N ALA A 48 -2.53 -15.54 -6.47
CA ALA A 48 -3.74 -15.39 -7.26
C ALA A 48 -4.78 -14.48 -6.57
N SER A 49 -4.93 -14.63 -5.25
CA SER A 49 -5.83 -13.81 -4.45
C SER A 49 -5.35 -12.35 -4.37
N ALA A 50 -4.05 -12.13 -4.18
CA ALA A 50 -3.44 -10.80 -4.22
C ALA A 50 -3.64 -10.11 -5.57
N ARG A 51 -3.45 -10.82 -6.69
CA ARG A 51 -3.76 -10.29 -8.02
C ARG A 51 -5.23 -9.88 -8.16
N ARG A 52 -6.15 -10.72 -7.67
CA ARG A 52 -7.58 -10.41 -7.70
C ARG A 52 -7.90 -9.15 -6.90
N VAL A 53 -7.38 -9.03 -5.67
CA VAL A 53 -7.61 -7.85 -4.83
C VAL A 53 -6.95 -6.59 -5.42
N ALA A 54 -5.77 -6.72 -6.03
CA ALA A 54 -5.11 -5.60 -6.69
C ALA A 54 -5.90 -5.11 -7.91
N LEU A 55 -6.50 -6.02 -8.69
CA LEU A 55 -7.41 -5.67 -9.78
C LEU A 55 -8.70 -5.02 -9.25
N GLU A 56 -9.31 -5.59 -8.21
CA GLU A 56 -10.49 -5.02 -7.52
C GLU A 56 -10.20 -3.58 -7.04
N LEU A 57 -9.05 -3.34 -6.42
CA LEU A 57 -8.61 -2.00 -6.01
C LEU A 57 -8.39 -1.05 -7.20
N MET A 58 -7.77 -1.54 -8.28
CA MET A 58 -7.52 -0.75 -9.48
C MET A 58 -8.82 -0.34 -10.16
N GLU A 59 -9.74 -1.29 -10.36
CA GLU A 59 -11.07 -1.05 -10.95
C GLU A 59 -11.90 -0.11 -10.08
N PHE A 60 -11.83 -0.26 -8.76
CA PHE A 60 -12.53 0.62 -7.81
C PHE A 60 -12.03 2.06 -7.88
N LEU A 61 -10.72 2.28 -8.02
CA LEU A 61 -10.13 3.62 -8.11
C LEU A 61 -10.08 4.17 -9.54
N ASP A 62 -10.46 3.38 -10.55
CA ASP A 62 -10.41 3.79 -11.96
C ASP A 62 -11.20 5.08 -12.25
N PRO A 63 -12.41 5.28 -11.68
CA PRO A 63 -13.14 6.54 -11.87
C PRO A 63 -12.41 7.78 -11.35
N CYS A 64 -11.51 7.61 -10.37
CA CYS A 64 -10.72 8.72 -9.82
C CYS A 64 -9.47 9.02 -10.63
N LEU A 65 -9.03 8.12 -11.53
CA LEU A 65 -7.74 8.22 -12.21
C LEU A 65 -7.66 9.37 -13.21
N ASP A 66 -8.76 9.60 -13.91
CA ASP A 66 -8.87 10.63 -14.94
C ASP A 66 -9.34 11.98 -14.36
N SER A 67 -9.60 12.02 -13.05
CA SER A 67 -9.89 13.26 -12.31
C SER A 67 -8.61 13.89 -11.79
N ASP A 68 -8.51 15.23 -11.88
CA ASP A 68 -7.44 15.99 -11.22
C ASP A 68 -7.74 16.23 -9.72
N GLU A 69 -8.97 16.02 -9.29
CA GLU A 69 -9.45 16.30 -7.93
C GLU A 69 -10.08 15.06 -7.27
N ASN A 70 -10.04 15.01 -5.94
CA ASN A 70 -10.80 14.01 -5.20
C ASN A 70 -12.30 14.34 -5.26
N PRO A 71 -13.19 13.34 -5.25
CA PRO A 71 -14.60 13.55 -4.95
C PRO A 71 -14.75 14.31 -3.61
N PRO A 72 -15.63 15.31 -3.55
CA PRO A 72 -15.71 16.20 -2.40
C PRO A 72 -16.41 15.54 -1.20
N GLY A 73 -16.01 15.96 0.01
CA GLY A 73 -16.69 15.60 1.25
C GLY A 73 -16.74 14.10 1.53
N GLU A 74 -17.89 13.63 2.00
CA GLU A 74 -18.10 12.25 2.47
C GLU A 74 -17.82 11.19 1.39
N GLU A 75 -18.05 11.50 0.11
CA GLU A 75 -17.76 10.58 -0.98
C GLU A 75 -16.26 10.24 -1.06
N GLY A 76 -15.39 11.25 -0.95
CA GLY A 76 -13.95 11.05 -0.93
C GLY A 76 -13.48 10.23 0.28
N GLU A 77 -14.09 10.45 1.45
CA GLU A 77 -13.80 9.68 2.66
C GLU A 77 -14.23 8.22 2.56
N LEU A 78 -15.41 7.95 1.97
CA LEU A 78 -15.90 6.58 1.73
C LEU A 78 -15.01 5.82 0.75
N LEU A 79 -14.59 6.49 -0.34
CA LEU A 79 -13.65 5.92 -1.31
C LEU A 79 -12.30 5.62 -0.67
N ARG A 80 -11.79 6.54 0.16
CA ARG A 80 -10.56 6.34 0.94
C ARG A 80 -10.64 5.09 1.80
N ASP A 81 -11.69 4.98 2.61
CA ASP A 81 -11.83 3.91 3.60
C ASP A 81 -11.99 2.54 2.90
N HIS A 82 -12.73 2.50 1.80
CA HIS A 82 -12.87 1.28 1.00
C HIS A 82 -11.56 0.86 0.33
N ALA A 83 -10.85 1.81 -0.29
CA ALA A 83 -9.54 1.56 -0.88
C ALA A 83 -8.52 1.08 0.16
N ALA A 84 -8.55 1.64 1.37
CA ALA A 84 -7.71 1.21 2.48
C ALA A 84 -8.02 -0.24 2.90
N ALA A 85 -9.31 -0.60 2.98
CA ALA A 85 -9.71 -1.97 3.29
C ALA A 85 -9.20 -2.98 2.26
N LEU A 86 -9.28 -2.64 0.97
CA LEU A 86 -8.69 -3.44 -0.12
C LEU A 86 -7.17 -3.53 0.00
N GLY A 87 -6.49 -2.40 0.29
CA GLY A 87 -5.05 -2.36 0.55
C GLY A 87 -4.62 -3.28 1.69
N ARG A 88 -5.35 -3.28 2.81
CA ARG A 88 -5.10 -4.19 3.94
C ARG A 88 -5.29 -5.65 3.56
N ARG A 89 -6.36 -5.97 2.82
CA ARG A 89 -6.63 -7.33 2.31
C ARG A 89 -5.50 -7.80 1.40
N LEU A 90 -5.05 -6.94 0.48
CA LEU A 90 -3.93 -7.21 -0.42
C LEU A 90 -2.66 -7.56 0.37
N VAL A 91 -2.28 -6.74 1.35
CA VAL A 91 -1.09 -6.99 2.17
C VAL A 91 -1.21 -8.30 2.93
N GLY A 92 -2.40 -8.65 3.44
CA GLY A 92 -2.62 -9.94 4.09
C GLY A 92 -2.31 -11.13 3.18
N HIS A 93 -2.63 -11.05 1.88
CA HIS A 93 -2.26 -12.08 0.91
C HIS A 93 -0.76 -12.09 0.60
N ILE A 94 -0.14 -10.91 0.46
CA ILE A 94 1.31 -10.78 0.23
C ILE A 94 2.10 -11.43 1.37
N GLU A 95 1.72 -11.12 2.62
CA GLU A 95 2.35 -11.60 3.84
C GLU A 95 2.19 -13.11 3.99
N ARG A 96 0.96 -13.64 3.89
CA ARG A 96 0.72 -15.10 3.97
C ARG A 96 1.40 -15.89 2.86
N GLY A 97 1.51 -15.30 1.67
CA GLY A 97 2.18 -15.94 0.55
C GLY A 97 3.71 -15.80 0.56
N GLY A 98 4.27 -14.97 1.44
CA GLY A 98 5.72 -14.79 1.58
C GLY A 98 6.41 -14.24 0.31
N PHE A 99 5.70 -13.48 -0.52
CA PHE A 99 6.22 -12.99 -1.81
C PHE A 99 6.36 -11.46 -1.89
N GLY A 100 6.25 -10.79 -0.73
CA GLY A 100 6.57 -9.38 -0.60
C GLY A 100 8.01 -9.08 -1.03
N ASN A 101 8.23 -7.85 -1.48
CA ASN A 101 9.55 -7.35 -1.83
C ASN A 101 9.58 -5.83 -1.71
N ASP A 102 10.77 -5.25 -1.76
CA ASP A 102 10.98 -3.84 -1.49
C ASP A 102 10.09 -2.93 -2.34
N ARG A 103 10.00 -3.22 -3.64
CA ARG A 103 9.22 -2.43 -4.59
C ARG A 103 7.70 -2.56 -4.37
N LEU A 104 7.20 -3.74 -4.01
CA LEU A 104 5.80 -3.94 -3.63
C LEU A 104 5.49 -3.21 -2.32
N GLY A 105 6.38 -3.32 -1.33
CA GLY A 105 6.28 -2.60 -0.07
C GLY A 105 6.20 -1.09 -0.26
N GLN A 106 7.08 -0.51 -1.08
CA GLN A 106 7.03 0.92 -1.44
C GLN A 106 5.71 1.31 -2.09
N CYS A 107 5.18 0.49 -3.02
CA CYS A 107 3.88 0.77 -3.63
C CYS A 107 2.75 0.73 -2.59
N VAL A 108 2.79 -0.23 -1.65
CA VAL A 108 1.83 -0.28 -0.54
C VAL A 108 1.95 0.96 0.34
N ARG A 109 3.15 1.37 0.73
CA ARG A 109 3.33 2.59 1.54
C ARG A 109 2.74 3.81 0.83
N ASN A 110 3.13 4.01 -0.43
CA ASN A 110 2.66 5.15 -1.23
C ASN A 110 1.14 5.15 -1.39
N LEU A 111 0.52 3.97 -1.54
CA LEU A 111 -0.94 3.85 -1.58
C LEU A 111 -1.55 4.41 -0.31
N PHE A 112 -1.12 3.96 0.87
CA PHE A 112 -1.67 4.42 2.14
C PHE A 112 -1.35 5.89 2.43
N GLU A 113 -0.19 6.39 2.01
CA GLU A 113 0.11 7.83 2.07
C GLU A 113 -0.88 8.64 1.23
N CYS A 114 -1.19 8.21 0.00
CA CYS A 114 -2.21 8.85 -0.85
C CYS A 114 -3.61 8.78 -0.25
N LEU A 115 -3.88 7.80 0.61
CA LEU A 115 -5.15 7.66 1.32
C LEU A 115 -5.16 8.45 2.65
N GLU A 116 -4.20 9.34 2.89
CA GLU A 116 -4.06 10.09 4.16
C GLU A 116 -3.81 9.17 5.38
N LEU A 117 -3.39 7.93 5.15
CA LEU A 117 -3.13 6.90 6.15
C LEU A 117 -1.63 6.62 6.31
N GLY A 118 -0.79 7.66 6.18
CA GLY A 118 0.67 7.51 6.13
C GLY A 118 1.27 6.74 7.31
N ARG A 119 0.76 6.92 8.54
CA ARG A 119 1.23 6.18 9.73
C ARG A 119 1.02 4.68 9.55
N GLU A 120 -0.18 4.29 9.13
CA GLU A 120 -0.46 2.88 8.85
C GLU A 120 0.37 2.38 7.67
N GLY A 121 0.49 3.20 6.62
CA GLY A 121 1.32 2.93 5.45
C GLY A 121 2.75 2.56 5.80
N ALA A 122 3.37 3.29 6.73
CA ALA A 122 4.74 3.02 7.19
C ALA A 122 4.88 1.66 7.89
N ASP A 123 3.85 1.21 8.61
CA ASP A 123 3.86 -0.07 9.32
C ASP A 123 3.52 -1.24 8.38
N ILE A 124 2.46 -1.08 7.59
CA ILE A 124 1.92 -2.16 6.75
C ILE A 124 2.80 -2.48 5.54
N SER A 125 3.59 -1.51 5.06
CA SER A 125 4.50 -1.74 3.94
C SER A 125 5.64 -2.71 4.26
N LEU A 126 6.08 -2.78 5.52
CA LEU A 126 7.09 -3.74 5.97
C LEU A 126 6.57 -5.17 5.84
N ARG A 127 5.29 -5.39 6.14
CA ARG A 127 4.61 -6.69 5.95
C ARG A 127 4.46 -7.05 4.47
N ALA A 128 4.44 -6.06 3.59
CA ALA A 128 4.51 -6.23 2.14
C ALA A 128 5.95 -6.35 1.60
N GLY A 129 6.97 -6.29 2.46
CA GLY A 129 8.37 -6.55 2.14
C GLY A 129 9.23 -5.31 1.84
N GLU A 130 8.80 -4.09 2.20
CA GLU A 130 9.67 -2.89 2.10
C GLU A 130 10.93 -3.07 2.96
N ASP A 131 12.12 -2.71 2.43
CA ASP A 131 13.33 -2.66 3.27
C ASP A 131 13.17 -1.50 4.28
N PRO A 132 13.28 -1.74 5.60
CA PRO A 132 13.18 -0.69 6.61
C PRO A 132 14.24 0.40 6.45
N ARG A 133 15.32 0.15 5.71
CA ARG A 133 16.40 1.09 5.38
C ARG A 133 16.26 1.69 3.99
N SER A 134 15.13 1.49 3.30
CA SER A 134 14.91 2.10 2.00
C SER A 134 15.02 3.63 2.12
N PHE A 135 15.85 4.24 1.27
CA PHE A 135 16.08 5.70 1.24
C PHE A 135 14.80 6.51 1.03
N GLN A 136 13.74 5.88 0.52
CA GLN A 136 12.45 6.51 0.28
C GLN A 136 11.56 6.56 1.53
N ARG A 137 11.97 5.92 2.63
CA ARG A 137 11.27 6.02 3.92
C ARG A 137 11.66 7.33 4.61
N PRO A 138 10.73 7.99 5.31
CA PRO A 138 11.04 9.16 6.11
C PRO A 138 11.97 8.81 7.29
N ALA A 139 12.84 9.75 7.63
CA ALA A 139 13.83 9.65 8.69
C ALA A 139 13.28 10.08 10.06
#